data_AF-A0A5C8BJ78-F1
#
_entry.id   AF-A0A5C8BJ78-F1
#
_cell.length_a   1.000
_cell.length_b   1.000
_cell.length_c   1.000
_cell.angle_alpha   90.00
_cell.angle_beta   90.00
_cell.angle_gamma   90.00
#
_symmetry.space_group_name_H-M   'P 1'
#
loop_
_entity.id
_entity.type
_entity.pdbx_description
1 polymer ?
#
loop_
_entity_poly.entity_id
_entity_poly.type
_entity_poly.pdbx_seq_one_letter_code
_entity_poly.pdbx_strand_id
1 'polypeptide(L)'
;MRKESVKPTTEGLKKKFAAYTIAESISEYIWNSIDAKASKIEINYTYNELATIDKLEIVDNGIGINVTTNKNFQPILSSEKKK
;
A
#
# COMPACT_ATOMS: atom_id res chain seq x y z
N MET A 1 30.78 -10.35 6.51
CA MET A 1 29.69 -11.16 5.92
C MET A 1 28.82 -10.24 5.06
N ARG A 2 28.71 -10.47 3.74
CA ARG A 2 27.80 -9.67 2.89
C ARG A 2 26.37 -10.11 3.19
N LYS A 3 25.50 -9.18 3.54
CA LYS A 3 24.06 -9.44 3.69
C LYS A 3 23.46 -9.47 2.28
N GLU A 4 23.23 -10.66 1.74
CA GLU A 4 22.43 -10.79 0.53
C GLU A 4 20.95 -10.71 0.93
N SER A 5 20.20 -9.81 0.26
CA SER A 5 18.76 -9.68 0.48
C SER A 5 18.01 -10.61 -0.47
N VAL A 6 17.29 -11.58 0.10
CA VAL A 6 16.37 -12.42 -0.67
C VAL A 6 15.17 -11.57 -1.09
N LYS A 7 14.92 -11.47 -2.40
CA LYS A 7 13.74 -10.79 -2.92
C LYS A 7 12.52 -11.71 -2.81
N PRO A 8 11.38 -11.26 -2.26
CA PRO A 8 10.16 -12.06 -2.22
C PRO A 8 9.69 -12.40 -3.64
N THR A 9 9.29 -13.65 -3.86
CA THR A 9 8.63 -14.05 -5.11
C THR A 9 7.15 -13.68 -5.07
N THR A 10 6.55 -13.47 -6.24
CA THR A 10 5.12 -13.14 -6.37
C THR A 10 4.21 -14.18 -5.69
N GLU A 11 4.55 -15.46 -5.75
CA GLU A 11 3.81 -16.53 -5.08
C GLU A 11 3.94 -16.47 -3.54
N GLY A 12 5.12 -16.15 -3.03
CA GLY A 12 5.32 -15.93 -1.59
C GLY A 12 4.52 -14.72 -1.09
N LEU A 13 4.41 -13.68 -1.90
CA LEU A 13 3.61 -12.49 -1.61
C LEU A 13 2.11 -12.80 -1.59
N LYS A 14 1.57 -13.50 -2.59
CA LYS A 14 0.16 -13.92 -2.63
C LYS A 14 -0.24 -14.71 -1.38
N LYS A 15 0.60 -15.67 -0.97
CA LYS A 15 0.35 -16.47 0.24
C LYS A 15 0.34 -15.61 1.51
N LYS A 16 1.19 -14.58 1.58
CA LYS A 16 1.20 -13.64 2.70
C LYS A 16 -0.04 -12.73 2.71
N PHE A 17 -0.47 -12.24 1.55
CA PHE A 17 -1.65 -11.37 1.44
C PHE A 17 -2.97 -12.12 1.62
N ALA A 18 -3.02 -13.43 1.39
CA ALA A 18 -4.20 -14.24 1.66
C ALA A 18 -4.66 -14.20 3.13
N ALA A 19 -3.79 -13.78 4.05
CA ALA A 19 -4.11 -13.63 5.47
C ALA A 19 -4.66 -12.24 5.84
N TYR A 20 -4.56 -11.24 4.96
CA TYR A 20 -5.03 -9.89 5.25
C TYR A 20 -6.54 -9.78 5.02
N THR A 21 -7.24 -9.22 6.01
CA THR A 21 -8.62 -8.78 5.87
C THR A 21 -8.70 -7.53 5.01
N ILE A 22 -9.91 -7.22 4.53
CA ILE A 22 -10.19 -5.96 3.80
C ILE A 22 -9.82 -4.75 4.67
N ALA A 23 -10.19 -4.77 5.95
CA ALA A 23 -9.91 -3.68 6.89
C ALA A 23 -8.40 -3.47 7.10
N GLU A 24 -7.63 -4.55 7.26
CA GLU A 24 -6.17 -4.45 7.37
C GLU A 24 -5.57 -3.90 6.07
N SER A 25 -6.07 -4.34 4.92
CA SER A 25 -5.61 -3.85 3.62
C SER A 25 -5.84 -2.35 3.46
N ILE A 26 -7.04 -1.85 3.81
CA ILE A 26 -7.37 -0.42 3.80
C ILE A 26 -6.49 0.36 4.79
N SER A 27 -6.27 -0.21 5.98
CA SER A 27 -5.44 0.42 7.01
C SER A 27 -3.99 0.62 6.54
N GLU A 28 -3.42 -0.34 5.80
CA GLU A 28 -2.07 -0.20 5.24
C GLU A 28 -1.98 0.96 4.23
N TYR A 29 -3.00 1.20 3.41
CA TYR A 29 -3.02 2.36 2.52
C TYR A 29 -3.10 3.68 3.28
N ILE A 30 -3.89 3.75 4.36
CA ILE A 30 -3.94 4.92 5.24
C ILE A 30 -2.58 5.15 5.92
N TRP A 31 -1.92 4.08 6.37
CA TRP A 31 -0.58 4.17 6.94
C TRP A 31 0.45 4.71 5.95
N ASN A 32 0.38 4.30 4.68
CA ASN A 32 1.26 4.83 3.63
C ASN A 32 1.08 6.35 3.47
N SER A 33 -0.15 6.88 3.55
CA SER A 33 -0.39 8.33 3.52
C SER A 33 0.23 9.04 4.74
N ILE A 34 0.19 8.41 5.93
CA ILE A 34 0.85 8.96 7.13
C ILE A 34 2.36 8.95 6.97
N ASP A 35 2.95 7.86 6.47
CA ASP A 35 4.40 7.78 6.19
C ASP A 35 4.84 8.83 5.15
N ALA A 36 3.96 9.15 4.20
CA ALA A 36 4.13 10.23 3.23
C ALA A 36 3.99 11.64 3.86
N LYS A 37 3.80 11.75 5.18
CA LYS A 37 3.62 13.00 5.91
C LYS A 37 2.39 13.80 5.44
N ALA A 38 1.34 13.10 5.01
CA ALA A 38 0.08 13.75 4.67
C ALA A 38 -0.51 14.46 5.89
N SER A 39 -1.02 15.68 5.68
CA SER A 39 -1.76 16.43 6.69
C SER A 39 -3.28 16.23 6.55
N LYS A 40 -3.72 15.72 5.40
CA LYS A 40 -5.11 15.42 5.09
C LYS A 40 -5.17 14.09 4.33
N ILE A 41 -6.09 13.23 4.75
CA ILE A 41 -6.40 11.96 4.10
C ILE A 41 -7.91 11.93 3.88
N GLU A 42 -8.32 11.71 2.63
CA GLU A 42 -9.72 11.61 2.21
C GLU A 42 -10.01 10.16 1.81
N ILE A 43 -11.10 9.61 2.34
CA ILE A 43 -11.57 8.28 2.00
C ILE A 43 -12.89 8.45 1.23
N ASN A 44 -12.82 8.28 -0.08
CA ASN A 44 -13.96 8.45 -0.98
C ASN A 44 -14.45 7.07 -1.42
N TYR A 45 -15.75 6.86 -1.45
CA TYR A 45 -16.32 5.61 -1.96
C TYR A 45 -17.67 5.85 -2.65
N THR A 46 -17.97 5.00 -3.61
CA THR A 46 -19.27 4.93 -4.27
C THR A 46 -19.90 3.56 -4.05
N TYR A 47 -21.22 3.51 -4.05
CA TYR A 47 -21.97 2.26 -3.96
C TYR A 47 -22.86 2.10 -5.20
N ASN A 48 -23.08 0.85 -5.60
CA ASN A 48 -24.01 0.50 -6.66
C ASN A 48 -25.45 0.39 -6.13
N GLU A 49 -26.39 0.07 -7.01
CA GLU A 49 -27.82 -0.08 -6.68
C GLU A 49 -28.11 -1.15 -5.62
N LEU A 50 -27.19 -2.09 -5.39
CA LEU A 50 -27.27 -3.13 -4.37
C LEU A 50 -26.60 -2.73 -3.05
N ALA A 51 -26.28 -1.44 -2.86
CA ALA A 51 -25.58 -0.90 -1.70
C ALA A 51 -24.21 -1.57 -1.42
N THR A 52 -23.58 -2.15 -2.46
CA THR A 52 -22.21 -2.67 -2.38
C THR A 52 -21.22 -1.63 -2.90
N ILE A 53 -20.03 -1.59 -2.29
CA ILE A 53 -18.97 -0.66 -2.70
C ILE A 53 -18.52 -1.01 -4.12
N ASP A 54 -18.64 -0.03 -5.02
CA ASP A 54 -18.21 -0.12 -6.41
C ASP A 54 -16.80 0.48 -6.59
N LYS A 55 -16.48 1.52 -5.82
CA LYS A 55 -15.19 2.19 -5.82
C LYS A 55 -14.79 2.60 -4.40
N LEU A 56 -13.51 2.47 -4.09
CA LEU A 56 -12.87 3.01 -2.88
C LEU A 56 -11.57 3.71 -3.27
N GLU A 57 -11.41 4.95 -2.82
CA GLU A 57 -10.22 5.78 -3.05
C GLU A 57 -9.71 6.32 -1.72
N ILE A 58 -8.39 6.23 -1.52
CA ILE A 58 -7.68 6.88 -0.43
C ILE A 58 -6.79 7.94 -1.09
N VAL A 59 -7.09 9.20 -0.82
CA VAL A 59 -6.41 10.35 -1.41
C VAL A 59 -5.72 11.14 -0.31
N ASP A 60 -4.44 11.38 -0.47
CA ASP A 60 -3.65 12.15 0.48
C ASP A 60 -2.88 13.30 -0.18
N ASN A 61 -2.48 14.26 0.63
CA ASN A 61 -1.68 15.40 0.21
C ASN A 61 -0.21 15.29 0.66
N GLY A 62 0.27 14.06 0.90
CA GLY A 62 1.63 13.79 1.34
C GLY A 62 2.66 13.87 0.21
N ILE A 63 3.87 13.42 0.52
CA ILE A 63 4.98 13.32 -0.42
C ILE A 63 4.66 12.21 -1.42
N GLY A 64 4.39 12.62 -2.66
CA GLY A 64 4.14 11.69 -3.76
C GLY A 64 5.35 10.84 -4.14
N ILE A 65 5.10 9.85 -4.99
CA ILE A 65 6.11 8.92 -5.46
C ILE A 65 6.82 9.51 -6.69
N ASN A 66 8.16 9.60 -6.65
CA ASN A 66 8.92 9.94 -7.84
C ASN A 66 8.91 8.76 -8.84
N VAL A 67 8.21 8.95 -9.96
CA VAL A 67 8.02 7.93 -11.01
C VAL A 67 9.27 7.67 -11.85
N THR A 68 10.27 8.56 -11.81
CA THR A 68 11.52 8.34 -12.56
C THR A 68 12.42 7.29 -11.90
N THR A 69 12.16 6.95 -10.63
CA THR A 69 12.88 5.91 -9.90
C THR A 69 12.04 4.65 -9.78
N ASN A 70 12.34 3.63 -10.59
CA ASN A 70 11.68 2.31 -10.60
C ASN A 70 11.66 1.61 -9.22
N LYS A 71 12.51 2.02 -8.28
CA LYS A 71 12.61 1.46 -6.92
C LYS A 71 11.33 1.53 -6.11
N ASN A 72 10.49 2.54 -6.35
CA ASN A 72 9.22 2.72 -5.62
C ASN A 72 8.13 1.72 -6.06
N PHE A 73 8.37 0.99 -7.15
CA PHE A 73 7.49 -0.06 -7.69
C PHE A 73 8.17 -1.44 -7.74
N GLN A 74 9.32 -1.59 -7.06
CA GLN A 74 9.93 -2.90 -6.81
C GLN A 74 9.04 -3.72 -5.83
N PRO A 75 9.26 -5.04 -5.68
CA PRO A 75 8.24 -5.95 -5.15
C PRO A 75 7.57 -5.44 -3.89
N ILE A 76 6.23 -5.53 -3.88
CA ILE A 76 5.36 -5.18 -2.75
C ILE A 76 6.04 -5.68 -1.46
N LEU A 77 6.28 -4.78 -0.51
CA LEU A 77 7.01 -4.98 0.77
C LEU A 77 8.51 -4.64 0.80
N SER A 78 9.10 -3.96 -0.18
CA SER A 78 10.36 -3.22 0.06
C SER A 78 10.07 -1.95 0.88
N SER A 79 9.57 -2.13 2.11
CA SER A 79 9.35 -1.03 3.05
C SER A 79 10.68 -0.32 3.30
N GLU A 80 10.71 1.00 3.11
CA GLU A 80 11.87 1.82 3.46
C GLU A 80 11.97 2.09 4.97
N LYS A 81 11.00 1.57 5.77
CA LYS A 81 11.06 1.65 7.22
C LYS A 81 12.29 0.87 7.70
N LYS A 82 13.33 1.60 8.12
CA LYS A 82 14.40 1.01 8.91
C LYS A 82 13.80 0.56 10.25
N LYS A 83 13.96 -0.73 10.56
CA LYS A 83 13.85 -1.23 11.93
C LYS A 83 14.89 -0.58 12.83
#